data_AF-A0A820S984-F1
#
_entry.id   AF-A0A820S984-F1
#
_cell.length_a   1.000
_cell.length_b   1.000
_cell.length_c   1.000
_cell.angle_alpha   90.00
_cell.angle_beta   90.00
_cell.angle_gamma   90.00
#
_symmetry.space_group_name_H-M   'P 1'
#
loop_
_entity.id
_entity.type
_entity.pdbx_description
1 polymer ?
#
loop_
_entity_poly.entity_id
_entity_poly.type
_entity_poly.pdbx_seq_one_letter_code
_entity_poly.pdbx_strand_id
1 'polypeptide(L)'
;CNLLERSRINMRDMLPESERQDTLLLQVLEVRHLAYLCPYLKLRVELLDKLSSASIDSNEFLSFVEHQTKSYDKNTQSFIQTLVTCIYETAILLI
;
A
#
# COMPACT_ATOMS: atom_id res chain seq x y z
N CYS A 1 0.65 -1.79 -18.19
CA CYS A 1 1.90 -2.58 -18.28
C CYS A 1 1.56 -4.06 -18.05
N ASN A 2 1.14 -4.80 -19.08
CA ASN A 2 0.53 -6.14 -18.88
C ASN A 2 1.52 -7.31 -18.91
N LEU A 3 2.79 -7.10 -19.27
CA LEU A 3 3.75 -8.21 -19.40
C LEU A 3 4.09 -8.84 -18.04
N LEU A 4 4.22 -8.01 -17.00
CA LEU A 4 4.56 -8.48 -15.67
C LEU A 4 3.36 -9.17 -14.99
N GLU A 5 2.15 -8.62 -15.12
CA GLU A 5 0.91 -9.29 -14.70
C GLU A 5 0.72 -10.64 -15.42
N ARG A 6 1.06 -10.72 -16.71
CA ARG A 6 0.98 -11.97 -17.49
C ARG A 6 2.06 -12.98 -17.13
N SER A 7 3.22 -12.53 -16.64
CA SER A 7 4.34 -13.39 -16.27
C SER A 7 4.06 -14.25 -15.02
N ARG A 8 3.01 -13.93 -14.26
CA ARG A 8 2.67 -14.56 -12.96
C ARG A 8 3.83 -14.54 -11.95
N ILE A 9 4.82 -13.67 -12.16
CA ILE A 9 5.92 -13.47 -11.23
C ILE A 9 5.36 -12.72 -10.02
N ASN A 10 5.48 -13.33 -8.85
CA ASN A 10 5.25 -12.65 -7.59
C ASN A 10 6.54 -11.91 -7.20
N MET A 11 6.51 -10.58 -7.24
CA MET A 11 7.70 -9.76 -6.96
C MET A 11 8.26 -9.96 -5.55
N ARG A 12 7.44 -10.37 -4.58
CA ARG A 12 7.92 -10.70 -3.22
C ARG A 12 8.90 -11.87 -3.23
N ASP A 13 8.71 -12.83 -4.13
CA ASP A 13 9.53 -14.04 -4.20
C ASP A 13 10.91 -13.76 -4.83
N MET A 14 11.09 -12.56 -5.42
CA MET A 14 12.39 -12.09 -5.93
C MET A 14 13.27 -11.50 -4.83
N LEU A 15 12.75 -11.28 -3.62
CA LEU A 15 13.51 -10.86 -2.46
C LEU A 15 14.01 -12.07 -1.64
N PRO A 16 15.13 -11.92 -0.91
CA PRO A 16 15.55 -12.90 0.10
C PRO A 16 14.41 -13.22 1.08
N GLU A 17 14.32 -14.46 1.57
CA GLU A 17 13.22 -14.91 2.43
C GLU A 17 13.05 -14.06 3.69
N SER A 18 14.15 -13.64 4.31
CA SER A 18 14.16 -12.76 5.49
C SER A 18 13.64 -11.35 5.21
N GLU A 19 13.54 -10.94 3.94
CA GLU A 19 13.25 -9.57 3.50
C GLU A 19 11.92 -9.46 2.75
N ARG A 20 11.08 -10.51 2.74
CA ARG A 20 9.77 -10.53 2.06
C ARG A 20 8.70 -9.72 2.80
N GLN A 21 9.03 -8.49 3.19
CA GLN A 21 8.15 -7.51 3.80
C GLN A 21 7.69 -6.49 2.75
N ASP A 22 6.43 -6.06 2.86
CA ASP A 22 5.81 -5.11 1.90
C ASP A 22 6.54 -3.75 1.87
N THR A 23 7.02 -3.29 3.02
CA THR A 23 7.80 -2.07 3.17
C THR A 23 9.15 -2.16 2.45
N LEU A 24 9.88 -3.27 2.64
CA LEU A 24 11.17 -3.50 1.98
C LEU A 24 11.00 -3.66 0.46
N LEU A 25 9.98 -4.38 0.01
CA LEU A 25 9.67 -4.50 -1.40
C LEU A 25 9.38 -3.13 -2.03
N LEU A 26 8.57 -2.31 -1.36
CA LEU A 26 8.28 -0.96 -1.84
C LEU A 26 9.55 -0.10 -1.91
N GLN A 27 10.41 -0.14 -0.88
CA GLN A 27 11.69 0.59 -0.89
C GLN A 27 12.58 0.19 -2.06
N VAL A 28 12.74 -1.12 -2.32
CA VAL A 28 13.51 -1.62 -3.46
C VAL A 28 12.91 -1.14 -4.78
N LEU A 29 11.59 -1.19 -4.91
CA LEU A 29 10.89 -0.70 -6.10
C LEU A 29 11.04 0.81 -6.28
N GLU A 30 11.02 1.61 -5.22
CA GLU A 30 11.20 3.07 -5.30
C GLU A 30 12.64 3.46 -5.69
N VAL A 31 13.64 2.81 -5.10
CA VAL A 31 15.07 3.02 -5.46
C VAL A 31 15.31 2.73 -6.94
N ARG A 32 14.57 1.78 -7.51
CA ARG A 32 14.65 1.41 -8.94
C ARG A 32 13.66 2.18 -9.82
N HIS A 33 12.88 3.10 -9.27
CA HIS A 33 11.80 3.82 -9.95
C HIS A 33 10.72 2.92 -10.58
N LEU A 34 10.49 1.74 -9.99
CA LEU A 34 9.53 0.71 -10.42
C LEU A 34 8.26 0.64 -9.58
N ALA A 35 8.10 1.50 -8.57
CA ALA A 35 6.95 1.48 -7.66
C ALA A 35 5.58 1.62 -8.36
N TYR A 36 5.55 2.23 -9.54
CA TYR A 36 4.35 2.31 -10.38
C TYR A 36 3.80 0.94 -10.83
N LEU A 37 4.61 -0.13 -10.75
CA LEU A 37 4.18 -1.50 -11.05
C LEU A 37 3.31 -2.11 -9.95
N CYS A 38 3.39 -1.59 -8.72
CA CYS A 38 2.62 -2.05 -7.58
C CYS A 38 1.90 -0.89 -6.89
N PRO A 39 0.96 -0.22 -7.58
CA PRO A 39 0.30 0.99 -7.08
C PRO A 39 -0.42 0.76 -5.74
N TYR A 40 -1.13 -0.35 -5.59
CA TYR A 40 -1.85 -0.66 -4.35
C TYR A 40 -0.95 -1.13 -3.20
N LEU A 41 0.26 -1.64 -3.49
CA LEU A 41 1.28 -1.90 -2.46
C LEU A 41 1.74 -0.58 -1.85
N LYS A 42 2.02 0.42 -2.71
CA LYS A 42 2.39 1.77 -2.28
C LYS A 42 1.30 2.39 -1.41
N LEU A 43 0.06 2.38 -1.89
CA LEU A 43 -1.09 2.87 -1.13
C LEU A 43 -1.22 2.19 0.24
N ARG A 44 -1.08 0.87 0.30
CA ARG A 44 -1.17 0.09 1.54
C ARG A 44 -0.11 0.54 2.56
N VAL A 45 1.16 0.63 2.14
CA VAL A 45 2.26 1.03 3.03
C VAL A 45 2.04 2.45 3.55
N GLU A 46 1.69 3.41 2.68
CA GLU A 46 1.43 4.79 3.10
C GLU A 46 0.22 4.91 4.06
N LEU A 47 -0.84 4.13 3.83
CA LEU A 47 -2.00 4.07 4.73
C LEU A 47 -1.61 3.52 6.10
N LEU A 48 -0.88 2.41 6.13
CA LEU A 48 -0.42 1.81 7.39
C LEU A 48 0.50 2.77 8.15
N ASP A 49 1.44 3.44 7.48
CA ASP A 49 2.30 4.45 8.11
C ASP A 49 1.48 5.60 8.71
N LYS A 50 0.46 6.08 7.98
CA LYS A 50 -0.42 7.16 8.48
C LYS A 50 -1.24 6.71 9.69
N LEU A 51 -1.76 5.49 9.65
CA LEU A 51 -2.55 4.88 10.73
C LEU A 51 -1.69 4.44 11.93
N SER A 52 -0.40 4.20 11.74
CA SER A 52 0.52 3.84 12.84
C SER A 52 0.92 5.05 13.69
N SER A 53 0.59 6.27 13.25
CA SER A 53 0.93 7.48 13.99
C SER A 53 0.10 7.59 15.28
N ALA A 54 0.77 7.94 16.40
CA ALA A 54 0.19 7.89 17.75
C ALA A 54 -1.03 8.80 17.99
N SER A 55 -1.36 9.69 17.05
CA SER A 55 -2.55 10.53 17.09
C SER A 55 -3.16 10.62 15.69
N ILE A 56 -4.05 9.69 15.35
CA ILE A 56 -4.84 9.80 14.12
C ILE A 56 -5.92 10.85 14.35
N ASP A 57 -5.73 12.06 13.83
CA ASP A 57 -6.85 12.97 13.63
C ASP A 57 -7.71 12.46 12.46
N SER A 58 -9.01 12.31 12.70
CA SER A 58 -9.94 11.76 11.70
C SER A 58 -10.06 12.67 10.47
N ASN A 59 -9.95 13.99 10.65
CA ASN A 59 -10.03 14.94 9.53
C ASN A 59 -8.73 14.91 8.69
N GLU A 60 -7.59 14.78 9.35
CA GLU A 60 -6.30 14.60 8.68
C GLU A 60 -6.25 13.31 7.87
N PHE A 61 -6.74 12.19 8.43
CA PHE A 61 -6.83 10.92 7.70
C PHE A 61 -7.79 11.02 6.50
N LEU A 62 -8.96 11.64 6.66
CA LEU A 62 -9.89 11.86 5.55
C LEU A 62 -9.23 12.69 4.43
N SER A 63 -8.56 13.78 4.80
CA SER A 63 -7.84 14.64 3.84
C SER A 63 -6.74 13.89 3.10
N PHE A 64 -6.03 12.99 3.80
CA PHE A 64 -5.05 12.10 3.18
C PHE A 64 -5.71 11.15 2.17
N VAL A 65 -6.79 10.46 2.55
CA VAL A 65 -7.51 9.54 1.65
C VAL A 65 -8.02 10.28 0.41
N GLU A 66 -8.60 11.47 0.58
CA GLU A 66 -9.04 12.32 -0.53
C GLU A 66 -7.88 12.69 -1.45
N HIS A 67 -6.70 13.00 -0.90
CA HIS A 67 -5.51 13.26 -1.70
C HIS A 67 -5.10 12.03 -2.53
N GLN A 68 -5.16 10.84 -1.94
CA GLN A 68 -4.84 9.59 -2.65
C GLN A 68 -5.81 9.33 -3.82
N THR A 69 -7.07 9.76 -3.74
CA THR A 69 -8.02 9.63 -4.87
C THR A 69 -7.64 10.44 -6.12
N LYS A 70 -6.64 11.33 -6.03
CA LYS A 70 -6.07 12.01 -7.21
C LYS A 70 -5.14 11.10 -8.01
N SER A 71 -4.50 10.15 -7.34
CA SER A 71 -3.51 9.21 -7.89
C SER A 71 -4.11 7.82 -8.16
N TYR A 72 -5.22 7.48 -7.50
CA TYR A 72 -5.89 6.19 -7.59
C TYR A 72 -7.39 6.37 -7.87
N ASP A 73 -7.97 5.47 -8.67
CA ASP A 73 -9.42 5.46 -8.89
C ASP A 73 -10.14 4.94 -7.64
N LYS A 74 -10.80 5.86 -6.93
CA LYS A 74 -11.55 5.61 -5.69
C LYS A 74 -12.72 4.63 -5.84
N ASN A 75 -13.21 4.41 -7.06
CA ASN A 75 -14.33 3.50 -7.30
C ASN A 75 -13.88 2.05 -7.55
N THR A 76 -12.56 1.80 -7.62
CA THR A 76 -12.05 0.45 -7.82
C THR A 76 -12.18 -0.37 -6.55
N GLN A 77 -12.60 -1.63 -6.71
CA GLN A 77 -12.68 -2.58 -5.61
C GLN A 77 -11.33 -2.72 -4.89
N SER A 78 -10.22 -2.71 -5.63
CA SER A 78 -8.86 -2.80 -5.09
C SER A 78 -8.52 -1.65 -4.15
N PHE A 79 -8.91 -0.41 -4.49
CA PHE A 79 -8.71 0.76 -3.62
C PHE A 79 -9.51 0.61 -2.32
N ILE A 80 -10.82 0.32 -2.44
CA ILE A 80 -11.72 0.18 -1.30
C ILE A 80 -11.26 -0.96 -0.37
N GLN A 81 -10.92 -2.11 -0.95
CA GLN A 81 -10.42 -3.26 -0.21
C GLN A 81 -9.13 -2.94 0.52
N THR A 82 -8.17 -2.28 -0.15
CA THR A 82 -6.92 -1.86 0.48
C THR A 82 -7.16 -0.93 1.68
N LEU A 83 -8.03 0.08 1.50
CA LEU A 83 -8.39 1.02 2.56
C LEU A 83 -9.01 0.32 3.78
N VAL A 84 -10.04 -0.50 3.54
CA VAL A 84 -10.75 -1.22 4.60
C VAL A 84 -9.82 -2.20 5.32
N THR A 85 -8.97 -2.93 4.58
CA THR A 85 -7.98 -3.84 5.16
C THR A 85 -7.01 -3.09 6.08
N CYS A 86 -6.47 -1.94 5.67
CA CYS A 86 -5.53 -1.18 6.51
C CYS A 86 -6.19 -0.67 7.80
N ILE A 87 -7.42 -0.16 7.70
CA ILE A 87 -8.18 0.32 8.87
C ILE A 87 -8.44 -0.85 9.84
N TYR A 88 -8.84 -2.00 9.32
CA TYR A 88 -9.15 -3.17 10.13
C TYR A 88 -7.90 -3.79 10.78
N GLU A 89 -6.80 -3.91 10.03
CA GLU A 89 -5.49 -4.36 10.55
C GLU A 89 -5.01 -3.46 11.70
N THR A 90 -5.13 -2.14 11.53
CA THR A 90 -4.76 -1.18 12.59
C THR A 90 -5.67 -1.30 13.80
N ALA A 91 -6.99 -1.45 13.60
CA ALA A 91 -7.94 -1.60 14.69
C ALA A 91 -7.66 -2.88 15.52
N ILE A 92 -7.26 -3.98 14.88
CA ILE A 92 -6.85 -5.20 15.58
C ILE A 92 -5.58 -4.97 16.41
N LEU A 93 -4.58 -4.28 15.86
CA LEU A 93 -3.31 -4.03 16.55
C LEU A 93 -3.45 -3.10 17.78
N LEU A 94 -4.52 -2.32 17.86
CA LEU A 94 -4.83 -1.41 18.97
C LEU A 94 -5.67 -2.05 20.09
N ILE A 95 -6.20 -3.26 19.89
CA ILE A 95 -6.96 -4.05 20.88
C ILE A 95 -6.00 -4.97 21.65
#